data_AF-A0A537UTU2-F1
#
_entry.id   AF-A0A537UTU2-F1
#
_cell.length_a   1.000
_cell.length_b   1.000
_cell.length_c   1.000
_cell.angle_alpha   90.00
_cell.angle_beta   90.00
_cell.angle_gamma   90.00
#
_symmetry.space_group_name_H-M   'P 1'
#
loop_
_entity.id
_entity.type
_entity.pdbx_description
1 polymer ?
#
loop_
_entity_poly.entity_id
_entity_poly.type
_entity_poly.pdbx_seq_one_letter_code
_entity_poly.pdbx_strand_id
1 'polypeptide(L)'
;MAESHGEAKGQKTGAHTEADGGHGGAFPPFDSSTFASQLVSLVIAFVALYLIVSRIALPRVGSVIDARQNVIEGDLAEAQKLKDESDAALKAYENELAAARARAHAISAETREKLNAASEAERKTLEERLTHKLIEAEKTIAATREAAMSNVRSIAAEAAAAIVQRLTGVLPDGKTTERAVDTSLKG
;
A
#
# COMPACT_ATOMS: atom_id res chain seq x y z
N MET A 1 31.81 13.57 109.84
CA MET A 1 31.42 14.81 110.55
C MET A 1 30.48 15.57 109.61
N ALA A 2 29.18 15.70 109.85
CA ALA A 2 28.43 15.46 111.09
C ALA A 2 28.86 16.40 112.24
N GLU A 3 27.99 17.07 113.00
CA GLU A 3 26.52 17.25 112.94
C GLU A 3 26.19 18.78 112.73
N SER A 4 25.03 19.42 112.99
CA SER A 4 23.71 19.03 113.52
C SER A 4 22.63 20.11 113.26
N HIS A 5 21.33 19.76 113.43
CA HIS A 5 20.14 20.63 113.65
C HIS A 5 19.69 21.61 112.52
N GLY A 6 18.39 21.98 112.42
CA GLY A 6 17.23 21.57 113.23
C GLY A 6 15.87 22.06 112.67
N GLU A 7 14.78 21.53 113.21
CA GLU A 7 13.37 21.79 112.83
C GLU A 7 12.97 23.28 112.97
N ALA A 8 12.32 23.94 112.01
CA ALA A 8 11.04 23.69 111.33
C ALA A 8 9.79 24.23 112.07
N LYS A 9 9.06 25.13 111.40
CA LYS A 9 7.63 25.39 111.63
C LYS A 9 6.96 25.90 110.34
N GLY A 10 5.75 25.42 110.07
CA GLY A 10 5.14 25.50 108.74
C GLY A 10 4.57 26.86 108.35
N GLN A 11 4.92 27.27 107.13
CA GLN A 11 4.05 27.90 106.12
C GLN A 11 2.97 28.90 106.59
N LYS A 12 3.20 30.18 106.28
CA LYS A 12 2.14 31.03 105.72
C LYS A 12 2.49 31.36 104.27
N THR A 13 1.55 31.17 103.36
CA THR A 13 1.65 31.61 101.97
C THR A 13 1.51 33.13 101.89
N GLY A 14 2.32 33.77 101.05
CA GLY A 14 2.47 35.24 101.03
C GLY A 14 2.90 35.78 99.67
N ALA A 15 2.17 35.43 98.62
CA ALA A 15 2.29 36.09 97.33
C ALA A 15 1.80 37.54 97.47
N HIS A 16 2.72 38.50 97.47
CA HIS A 16 2.45 39.92 97.62
C HIS A 16 2.53 40.60 96.25
N THR A 17 1.40 40.60 95.54
CA THR A 17 1.21 41.43 94.34
C THR A 17 0.51 42.71 94.76
N GLU A 18 1.30 43.70 95.19
CA GLU A 18 0.84 45.09 95.28
C GLU A 18 1.71 45.92 94.34
N ALA A 19 1.07 46.55 93.36
CA ALA A 19 1.74 47.42 92.39
C ALA A 19 1.65 48.86 92.89
N ASP A 20 2.80 49.45 93.24
CA ASP A 20 2.85 50.87 93.58
C ASP A 20 2.65 51.74 92.34
N GLY A 21 1.86 52.80 92.47
CA GLY A 21 1.25 53.51 91.35
C GLY A 21 1.97 54.81 91.00
N GLY A 22 2.75 54.84 89.91
CA GLY A 22 3.48 56.08 89.59
C GLY A 22 4.27 56.15 88.30
N HIS A 23 3.68 55.89 87.12
CA HIS A 23 3.94 56.64 85.87
C HIS A 23 2.99 56.18 84.74
N GLY A 24 2.45 57.13 83.96
CA GLY A 24 1.50 56.87 82.87
C GLY A 24 2.15 56.41 81.57
N GLY A 25 2.83 55.26 81.58
CA GLY A 25 3.37 54.60 80.38
C GLY A 25 2.35 53.65 79.74
N ALA A 26 2.36 53.54 78.41
CA ALA A 26 1.57 52.53 77.71
C ALA A 26 2.10 51.10 77.99
N PHE A 27 1.26 50.08 77.80
CA PHE A 27 1.68 48.68 77.84
C PHE A 27 2.84 48.48 76.83
N PRO A 28 4.05 48.05 77.22
CA PRO A 28 5.25 48.24 76.38
C PRO A 28 5.18 47.65 74.96
N PRO A 29 4.55 46.48 74.71
CA PRO A 29 4.29 45.98 73.35
C PRO A 29 3.40 46.87 72.45
N PHE A 30 2.69 47.84 73.02
CA PHE A 30 1.80 48.77 72.31
C PHE A 30 2.22 50.25 72.47
N ASP A 31 3.49 50.52 72.84
CA ASP A 31 4.02 51.88 72.83
C ASP A 31 4.16 52.38 71.37
N SER A 32 3.31 53.34 71.00
CA SER A 32 3.19 53.86 69.65
C SER A 32 4.44 54.60 69.15
N SER A 33 5.34 55.02 70.03
CA SER A 33 6.65 55.57 69.65
C SER A 33 7.51 54.53 68.90
N THR A 34 7.33 53.24 69.19
CA THR A 34 8.10 52.15 68.56
C THR A 34 7.56 51.74 67.19
N PHE A 35 6.27 51.97 66.92
CA PHE A 35 5.60 51.53 65.68
C PHE A 35 6.25 52.10 64.42
N ALA A 36 6.74 53.35 64.45
CA ALA A 36 7.44 53.94 63.30
C ALA A 36 8.71 53.16 62.92
N SER A 37 9.50 52.73 63.91
CA SER A 37 10.70 51.92 63.70
C SER A 37 10.36 50.50 63.22
N GLN A 38 9.33 49.89 63.80
CA GLN A 38 8.82 48.58 63.37
C GLN A 38 8.32 48.60 61.91
N LEU A 39 7.58 49.65 61.51
CA LEU A 39 7.09 49.82 60.15
C LEU A 39 8.22 50.07 59.14
N VAL A 40 9.24 50.87 59.49
CA VAL A 40 10.43 51.06 58.63
C VAL A 40 11.19 49.74 58.47
N SER A 41 11.39 48.99 59.55
CA SER A 41 12.02 47.66 59.51
C SER A 41 11.22 46.67 58.66
N LEU A 42 9.89 46.65 58.80
CA LEU A 42 8.98 45.83 58.00
C LEU A 42 9.05 46.19 56.51
N VAL A 43 9.09 47.47 56.16
CA VAL A 43 9.23 47.94 54.76
C VAL A 43 10.58 47.52 54.19
N ILE A 44 11.68 47.66 54.94
CA ILE A 44 13.02 47.22 54.50
C ILE A 44 13.04 45.70 54.25
N ALA A 45 12.50 44.92 55.19
CA ALA A 45 12.39 43.46 55.05
C ALA A 45 11.49 43.04 53.88
N PHE A 46 10.36 43.73 53.68
CA PHE A 46 9.44 43.47 52.59
C PHE A 46 10.06 43.80 51.22
N VAL A 47 10.78 44.92 51.10
CA VAL A 47 11.50 45.29 49.86
C VAL A 47 12.62 44.28 49.56
N ALA A 48 13.39 43.87 50.57
CA ALA A 48 14.42 42.84 50.41
C ALA A 48 13.82 41.49 49.94
N LEU A 49 12.73 41.05 50.58
CA LEU A 49 11.99 39.84 50.18
C LEU A 49 11.42 39.96 48.76
N TYR A 50 10.79 41.09 48.43
CA TYR A 50 10.25 41.36 47.10
C TYR A 50 11.32 41.27 46.01
N LEU A 51 12.50 41.86 46.23
CA LEU A 51 13.62 41.78 45.28
C LEU A 51 14.12 40.34 45.11
N ILE A 52 14.21 39.55 46.19
CA ILE A 52 14.59 38.14 46.14
C ILE A 52 13.54 37.31 45.36
N VAL A 53 12.26 37.47 45.67
CA VAL A 53 11.16 36.75 45.00
C VAL A 53 11.08 37.13 43.52
N SER A 54 11.10 38.43 43.21
CA SER A 54 11.08 38.95 41.85
C SER A 54 12.28 38.49 41.02
N ARG A 55 13.49 38.55 41.59
CA ARG A 55 14.72 38.29 40.83
C ARG A 55 15.16 36.82 40.78
N ILE A 56 14.64 35.96 41.67
CA ILE A 56 15.05 34.55 41.79
C ILE A 56 13.86 33.57 41.71
N ALA A 57 12.75 33.80 42.43
CA ALA A 57 11.65 32.85 42.47
C ALA A 57 10.78 32.90 41.19
N LEU A 58 10.35 34.09 40.77
CA LEU A 58 9.57 34.26 39.53
C LEU A 58 10.28 33.72 38.28
N PRO A 59 11.54 34.06 37.97
CA PRO A 59 12.20 33.52 36.77
C PRO A 59 12.45 32.01 36.82
N ARG A 60 12.57 31.39 38.01
CA ARG A 60 12.61 29.92 38.13
C ARG A 60 11.28 29.30 37.73
N VAL A 61 10.16 29.83 38.24
CA VAL A 61 8.81 29.34 37.87
C VAL A 61 8.54 29.56 36.37
N GLY A 62 8.89 30.74 35.84
CA GLY A 62 8.85 31.05 34.41
C GLY A 62 9.61 30.01 33.58
N SER A 63 10.89 29.77 33.87
CA SER A 63 11.71 28.81 33.12
C SER A 63 11.15 27.38 33.08
N VAL A 64 10.40 26.94 34.10
CA VAL A 64 9.73 25.62 34.12
C VAL A 64 8.45 25.63 33.27
N ILE A 65 7.73 26.75 33.24
CA ILE A 65 6.54 26.95 32.39
C ILE A 65 6.96 27.05 30.92
N ASP A 66 8.01 27.82 30.62
CA ASP A 66 8.56 27.99 29.28
C ASP A 66 9.14 26.67 28.75
N ALA A 67 9.89 25.93 29.57
CA ALA A 67 10.40 24.60 29.19
C ALA A 67 9.28 23.61 28.87
N ARG A 68 8.15 23.66 29.60
CA ARG A 68 6.98 22.81 29.29
C ARG A 68 6.27 23.22 28.00
N GLN A 69 6.13 24.53 27.74
CA GLN A 69 5.57 25.02 26.47
C GLN A 69 6.45 24.58 25.29
N ASN A 70 7.76 24.82 25.36
CA ASN A 70 8.71 24.41 24.32
C ASN A 70 8.70 22.90 24.03
N VAL A 71 8.54 22.04 25.06
CA VAL A 71 8.39 20.59 24.86
C VAL A 71 7.05 20.26 24.20
N ILE A 72 5.93 20.81 24.67
CA ILE A 72 4.60 20.56 24.10
C ILE A 72 4.50 21.05 22.65
N GLU A 73 5.09 22.20 22.32
CA GLU A 73 5.15 22.72 20.95
C GLU A 73 6.07 21.87 20.06
N GLY A 74 7.19 21.37 20.60
CA GLY A 74 8.07 20.41 19.92
C GLY A 74 7.37 19.08 19.61
N ASP A 75 6.77 18.45 20.63
CA ASP A 75 6.02 17.21 20.51
C ASP A 75 4.86 17.35 19.51
N LEU A 76 4.14 18.48 19.54
CA LEU A 76 3.04 18.77 18.61
C LEU A 76 3.55 18.98 17.17
N ALA A 77 4.65 19.69 16.99
CA ALA A 77 5.27 19.92 15.68
C ALA A 77 5.83 18.61 15.08
N GLU A 78 6.44 17.75 15.89
CA GLU A 78 6.91 16.42 15.45
C GLU A 78 5.72 15.51 15.12
N ALA A 79 4.68 15.46 15.96
CA ALA A 79 3.47 14.69 15.68
C ALA A 79 2.77 15.16 14.40
N GLN A 80 2.67 16.48 14.16
CA GLN A 80 2.11 17.03 12.93
C GLN A 80 2.98 16.69 11.71
N LYS A 81 4.31 16.81 11.82
CA LYS A 81 5.25 16.42 10.76
C LYS A 81 5.12 14.93 10.40
N LEU A 82 5.11 14.05 11.40
CA LEU A 82 4.97 12.61 11.20
C LEU A 82 3.61 12.25 10.58
N LYS A 83 2.55 12.98 10.95
CA LYS A 83 1.23 12.85 10.32
C LYS A 83 1.26 13.29 8.85
N ASP A 84 1.86 14.43 8.53
CA ASP A 84 1.92 14.93 7.15
C ASP A 84 2.82 14.06 6.25
N GLU A 85 3.93 13.52 6.79
CA GLU A 85 4.76 12.50 6.13
C GLU A 85 3.95 11.20 5.89
N SER A 86 3.12 10.78 6.85
CA SER A 86 2.25 9.60 6.71
C SER A 86 1.14 9.81 5.67
N ASP A 87 0.47 10.97 5.70
CA ASP A 87 -0.57 11.34 4.73
C ASP A 87 0.00 11.50 3.32
N ALA A 88 1.25 11.96 3.18
CA ALA A 88 1.96 12.03 1.91
C ALA A 88 2.33 10.62 1.39
N ALA A 89 2.86 9.75 2.27
CA ALA A 89 3.19 8.38 1.93
C ALA A 89 1.95 7.56 1.52
N LEU A 90 0.82 7.73 2.22
CA LEU A 90 -0.45 7.10 1.87
C LEU A 90 -0.94 7.54 0.48
N LYS A 91 -0.95 8.84 0.20
CA LYS A 91 -1.31 9.37 -1.14
C LYS A 91 -0.37 8.87 -2.23
N ALA A 92 0.93 8.76 -1.96
CA ALA A 92 1.89 8.20 -2.92
C ALA A 92 1.56 6.72 -3.21
N TYR A 93 1.35 5.91 -2.16
CA TYR A 93 0.99 4.50 -2.29
C TYR A 93 -0.34 4.27 -3.03
N GLU A 94 -1.38 5.07 -2.73
CA GLU A 94 -2.68 5.01 -3.42
C GLU A 94 -2.55 5.36 -4.91
N ASN A 95 -1.78 6.39 -5.25
CA ASN A 95 -1.49 6.76 -6.64
C ASN A 95 -0.69 5.69 -7.38
N GLU A 96 0.34 5.11 -6.75
CA GLU A 96 1.11 4.01 -7.33
C GLU A 96 0.27 2.76 -7.55
N LEU A 97 -0.61 2.41 -6.60
CA LEU A 97 -1.53 1.29 -6.68
C LEU A 97 -2.58 1.51 -7.79
N ALA A 98 -3.10 2.72 -7.94
CA ALA A 98 -3.99 3.09 -9.04
C ALA A 98 -3.26 3.00 -10.40
N ALA A 99 -2.04 3.54 -10.51
CA ALA A 99 -1.22 3.48 -11.71
C ALA A 99 -0.75 2.04 -12.04
N ALA A 100 -0.54 1.18 -11.04
CA ALA A 100 -0.24 -0.23 -11.23
C ALA A 100 -1.46 -1.00 -11.77
N ARG A 101 -2.65 -0.78 -11.20
CA ARG A 101 -3.91 -1.35 -11.71
C ARG A 101 -4.21 -0.89 -13.13
N ALA A 102 -4.07 0.42 -13.42
CA ALA A 102 -4.26 0.96 -14.76
C ALA A 102 -3.30 0.33 -15.78
N ARG A 103 -2.01 0.20 -15.46
CA ARG A 103 -1.02 -0.48 -16.30
C ARG A 103 -1.35 -1.97 -16.50
N ALA A 104 -1.78 -2.68 -15.46
CA ALA A 104 -2.17 -4.08 -15.56
C ALA A 104 -3.40 -4.28 -16.48
N HIS A 105 -4.39 -3.39 -16.42
CA HIS A 105 -5.53 -3.40 -17.34
C HIS A 105 -5.12 -3.06 -18.78
N ALA A 106 -4.25 -2.06 -18.98
CA ALA A 106 -3.73 -1.70 -20.30
C ALA A 106 -2.97 -2.86 -20.96
N ILE A 107 -2.02 -3.47 -20.23
CA ILE A 107 -1.27 -4.66 -20.70
C ILE A 107 -2.21 -5.82 -21.00
N SER A 108 -3.25 -6.03 -20.19
CA SER A 108 -4.25 -7.08 -20.42
C SER A 108 -5.09 -6.85 -21.68
N ALA A 109 -5.42 -5.60 -22.00
CA ALA A 109 -6.12 -5.23 -23.23
C ALA A 109 -5.20 -5.38 -24.46
N GLU A 110 -4.01 -4.79 -24.40
CA GLU A 110 -2.99 -4.84 -25.46
C GLU A 110 -2.59 -6.29 -25.81
N THR A 111 -2.44 -7.15 -24.79
CA THR A 111 -2.13 -8.57 -24.97
C THR A 111 -3.28 -9.32 -25.63
N ARG A 112 -4.54 -9.03 -25.27
CA ARG A 112 -5.71 -9.63 -25.93
C ARG A 112 -5.81 -9.20 -27.39
N GLU A 113 -5.60 -7.92 -27.69
CA GLU A 113 -5.64 -7.39 -29.05
C GLU A 113 -4.52 -7.99 -29.92
N LYS A 114 -3.29 -8.07 -29.40
CA LYS A 114 -2.16 -8.77 -30.05
C LYS A 114 -2.42 -10.25 -30.29
N LEU A 115 -2.99 -10.97 -29.31
CA LEU A 115 -3.34 -12.38 -29.46
C LEU A 115 -4.47 -12.62 -30.46
N ASN A 116 -5.48 -11.74 -30.50
CA ASN A 116 -6.55 -11.80 -31.50
C ASN A 116 -5.98 -11.59 -32.91
N ALA A 117 -5.21 -10.51 -33.12
CA ALA A 117 -4.60 -10.21 -34.42
C ALA A 117 -3.63 -11.33 -34.89
N ALA A 118 -2.85 -11.92 -33.98
CA ALA A 118 -2.00 -13.06 -34.28
C ALA A 118 -2.83 -14.31 -34.65
N SER A 119 -3.93 -14.57 -33.93
CA SER A 119 -4.83 -15.70 -34.20
C SER A 119 -5.55 -15.55 -35.54
N GLU A 120 -5.98 -14.34 -35.91
CA GLU A 120 -6.59 -14.05 -37.21
C GLU A 120 -5.58 -14.20 -38.35
N ALA A 121 -4.35 -13.72 -38.17
CA ALA A 121 -3.27 -13.90 -39.14
C ALA A 121 -2.92 -15.39 -39.32
N GLU A 122 -2.74 -16.15 -38.23
CA GLU A 122 -2.46 -17.58 -38.29
C GLU A 122 -3.60 -18.34 -38.98
N ARG A 123 -4.85 -18.09 -38.58
CA ARG A 123 -6.04 -18.67 -39.23
C ARG A 123 -6.06 -18.40 -40.72
N LYS A 124 -5.82 -17.17 -41.16
CA LYS A 124 -5.78 -16.83 -42.58
C LYS A 124 -4.71 -17.62 -43.33
N THR A 125 -3.48 -17.70 -42.79
CA THR A 125 -2.41 -18.50 -43.44
C THR A 125 -2.70 -20.00 -43.43
N LEU A 126 -3.44 -20.50 -42.44
CA LEU A 126 -3.91 -21.88 -42.39
C LEU A 126 -5.01 -22.14 -43.42
N GLU A 127 -5.98 -21.24 -43.55
CA GLU A 127 -7.06 -21.29 -44.56
C GLU A 127 -6.49 -21.22 -46.00
N GLU A 128 -5.49 -20.36 -46.26
CA GLU A 128 -4.74 -20.30 -47.52
C GLU A 128 -3.99 -21.63 -47.80
N ARG A 129 -3.30 -22.20 -46.80
CA ARG A 129 -2.61 -23.50 -46.89
C ARG A 129 -3.57 -24.67 -47.11
N LEU A 130 -4.75 -24.66 -46.49
CA LEU A 130 -5.78 -25.68 -46.66
C LEU A 130 -6.38 -25.60 -48.07
N THR A 131 -6.66 -24.39 -48.56
CA THR A 131 -7.14 -24.17 -49.94
C THR A 131 -6.13 -24.68 -50.97
N HIS A 132 -4.83 -24.39 -50.80
CA HIS A 132 -3.79 -24.94 -51.66
C HIS A 132 -3.74 -26.48 -51.64
N LYS A 133 -3.84 -27.10 -50.46
CA LYS A 133 -3.87 -28.57 -50.32
C LYS A 133 -5.11 -29.21 -50.94
N LEU A 134 -6.28 -28.55 -50.87
CA LEU A 134 -7.49 -29.03 -51.52
C LEU A 134 -7.32 -29.01 -53.04
N ILE A 135 -6.82 -27.92 -53.63
CA ILE A 135 -6.55 -27.81 -55.07
C ILE A 135 -5.52 -28.85 -55.54
N GLU A 136 -4.50 -29.14 -54.72
CA GLU A 136 -3.51 -30.18 -54.99
C GLU A 136 -4.14 -31.58 -54.96
N ALA A 137 -4.93 -31.89 -53.92
CA ALA A 137 -5.64 -33.16 -53.79
C ALA A 137 -6.66 -33.38 -54.91
N GLU A 138 -7.44 -32.36 -55.28
CA GLU A 138 -8.39 -32.40 -56.40
C GLU A 138 -7.69 -32.71 -57.73
N LYS A 139 -6.53 -32.09 -58.01
CA LYS A 139 -5.70 -32.41 -59.18
C LYS A 139 -5.20 -33.85 -59.14
N THR A 140 -4.73 -34.33 -57.99
CA THR A 140 -4.29 -35.73 -57.83
C THR A 140 -5.43 -36.71 -58.03
N ILE A 141 -6.63 -36.43 -57.50
CA ILE A 141 -7.85 -37.23 -57.71
C ILE A 141 -8.26 -37.24 -59.18
N ALA A 142 -8.24 -36.08 -59.85
CA ALA A 142 -8.57 -35.97 -61.27
C ALA A 142 -7.61 -36.78 -62.15
N ALA A 143 -6.28 -36.64 -61.95
CA ALA A 143 -5.27 -37.39 -62.68
C ALA A 143 -5.36 -38.91 -62.41
N THR A 144 -5.62 -39.30 -61.16
CA THR A 144 -5.81 -40.72 -60.78
C THR A 144 -7.07 -41.30 -61.44
N ARG A 145 -8.16 -40.53 -61.49
CA ARG A 145 -9.40 -40.92 -62.19
C ARG A 145 -9.17 -41.07 -63.69
N GLU A 146 -8.47 -40.13 -64.33
CA GLU A 146 -8.17 -40.18 -65.76
C GLU A 146 -7.29 -41.40 -66.10
N ALA A 147 -6.22 -41.64 -65.33
CA ALA A 147 -5.39 -42.83 -65.47
C ALA A 147 -6.19 -44.13 -65.27
N ALA A 148 -7.07 -44.19 -64.27
CA ALA A 148 -7.93 -45.36 -64.04
C ALA A 148 -8.91 -45.61 -65.20
N MET A 149 -9.53 -44.56 -65.76
CA MET A 149 -10.41 -44.69 -66.93
C MET A 149 -9.65 -45.08 -68.20
N SER A 150 -8.41 -44.61 -68.37
CA SER A 150 -7.53 -45.04 -69.46
C SER A 150 -7.17 -46.53 -69.35
N ASN A 151 -6.80 -47.01 -68.15
CA ASN A 151 -6.53 -48.42 -67.91
C ASN A 151 -7.77 -49.30 -68.16
N VAL A 152 -8.96 -48.87 -67.72
CA VAL A 152 -10.23 -49.58 -68.00
C VAL A 152 -10.50 -49.63 -69.51
N ARG A 153 -10.21 -48.57 -70.26
CA ARG A 153 -10.35 -48.54 -71.73
C ARG A 153 -9.40 -49.54 -72.41
N SER A 154 -8.13 -49.63 -71.98
CA SER A 154 -7.18 -50.61 -72.52
C SER A 154 -7.66 -52.04 -72.28
N ILE A 155 -7.99 -52.37 -71.02
CA ILE A 155 -8.50 -53.70 -70.64
C ILE A 155 -9.78 -54.06 -71.41
N ALA A 156 -10.69 -53.10 -71.63
CA ALA A 156 -11.89 -53.31 -72.42
C ALA A 156 -11.59 -53.57 -73.91
N ALA A 157 -10.63 -52.86 -74.51
CA ALA A 157 -10.22 -53.07 -75.90
C ALA A 157 -9.48 -54.41 -76.08
N GLU A 158 -8.59 -54.77 -75.16
CA GLU A 158 -7.88 -56.06 -75.13
C GLU A 158 -8.86 -57.22 -74.98
N ALA A 159 -9.81 -57.14 -74.04
CA ALA A 159 -10.85 -58.15 -73.84
C ALA A 159 -11.76 -58.27 -75.07
N ALA A 160 -12.18 -57.16 -75.67
CA ALA A 160 -13.00 -57.16 -76.88
C ALA A 160 -12.25 -57.81 -78.06
N ALA A 161 -10.97 -57.48 -78.28
CA ALA A 161 -10.15 -58.08 -79.32
C ALA A 161 -10.00 -59.60 -79.11
N ALA A 162 -9.72 -60.05 -77.88
CA ALA A 162 -9.60 -61.48 -77.55
C ALA A 162 -10.93 -62.25 -77.75
N ILE A 163 -12.07 -61.63 -77.40
CA ILE A 163 -13.41 -62.21 -77.62
C ILE A 163 -13.69 -62.35 -79.12
N VAL A 164 -13.44 -61.30 -79.92
CA VAL A 164 -13.65 -61.33 -81.38
C VAL A 164 -12.72 -62.34 -82.06
N GLN A 165 -11.45 -62.41 -81.66
CA GLN A 165 -10.50 -63.40 -82.18
C GLN A 165 -10.97 -64.84 -81.87
N ARG A 166 -11.47 -65.09 -80.66
CA ARG A 166 -11.98 -66.40 -80.25
C ARG A 166 -13.29 -66.82 -80.92
N LEU A 167 -14.11 -65.85 -81.36
CA LEU A 167 -15.37 -66.09 -82.08
C LEU A 167 -15.20 -66.23 -83.60
N THR A 168 -14.27 -65.48 -84.20
CA THR A 168 -14.12 -65.37 -85.66
C THR A 168 -12.87 -66.07 -86.22
N GLY A 169 -11.91 -66.42 -85.37
CA GLY A 169 -10.59 -66.93 -85.76
C GLY A 169 -9.63 -65.86 -86.30
N VAL A 170 -10.09 -64.61 -86.46
CA VAL A 170 -9.32 -63.50 -87.05
C VAL A 170 -9.06 -62.44 -85.98
N LEU A 171 -7.82 -61.97 -85.87
CA LEU A 171 -7.47 -60.85 -84.98
C LEU A 171 -7.97 -59.54 -85.62
N PRO A 172 -8.85 -58.76 -84.95
CA PRO A 172 -9.32 -57.49 -85.48
C PRO A 172 -8.22 -56.41 -85.43
N ASP A 173 -8.30 -55.40 -86.30
CA ASP A 173 -7.43 -54.23 -86.21
C ASP A 173 -7.64 -53.52 -84.86
N GLY A 174 -6.54 -53.24 -84.15
CA GLY A 174 -6.58 -52.56 -82.85
C GLY A 174 -7.27 -51.20 -82.98
N LYS A 175 -6.98 -50.44 -84.03
CA LYS A 175 -7.56 -49.11 -84.23
C LYS A 175 -9.05 -49.14 -84.57
N THR A 176 -9.63 -50.25 -85.05
CA THR A 176 -11.09 -50.38 -85.18
C THR A 176 -11.73 -50.82 -83.87
N THR A 177 -11.08 -51.73 -83.14
CA THR A 177 -11.55 -52.22 -81.84
C THR A 177 -11.60 -51.09 -80.80
N GLU A 178 -10.53 -50.29 -80.70
CA GLU A 178 -10.46 -49.08 -79.87
C GLU A 178 -11.62 -48.12 -80.18
N ARG A 179 -11.85 -47.79 -81.47
CA ARG A 179 -12.94 -46.88 -81.87
C ARG A 179 -14.33 -47.44 -81.58
N ALA A 180 -14.52 -48.75 -81.66
CA ALA A 180 -15.80 -49.38 -81.29
C ALA A 180 -16.05 -49.27 -79.77
N VAL A 181 -15.03 -49.58 -78.95
CA VAL A 181 -15.09 -49.40 -77.48
C VAL A 181 -15.29 -47.92 -77.12
N ASP A 182 -14.58 -47.00 -77.76
CA ASP A 182 -14.74 -45.55 -77.56
C ASP A 182 -16.10 -45.00 -77.99
N THR A 183 -16.86 -45.73 -78.83
CA THR A 183 -18.24 -45.40 -79.16
C THR A 183 -19.19 -45.97 -78.11
N SER A 184 -18.95 -47.21 -77.68
CA SER A 184 -19.70 -47.87 -76.61
C SER A 184 -19.54 -47.24 -75.22
N LEU A 185 -18.51 -46.43 -75.00
CA LEU A 185 -18.26 -45.68 -73.76
C LEU A 185 -18.81 -44.24 -73.79
N LYS A 186 -19.52 -43.84 -74.86
CA LYS A 186 -20.06 -42.47 -75.06
C LYS A 186 -21.57 -42.43 -75.32
N GLY A 187 -22.24 -43.58 -75.37
CA GLY A 187 -23.69 -43.73 -75.47
C GLY A 187 -24.29 -44.31 -74.19
#